data_AF-A0A953BR53-F1
#
_entry.id   AF-A0A953BR53-F1
#
_cell.length_a   1.000
_cell.length_b   1.000
_cell.length_c   1.000
_cell.angle_alpha   90.00
_cell.angle_beta   90.00
_cell.angle_gamma   90.00
#
_symmetry.space_group_name_H-M   'P 1'
#
loop_
_entity.id
_entity.type
_entity.pdbx_description
1 polymer ?
#
loop_
_entity_poly.entity_id
_entity_poly.type
_entity_poly.pdbx_seq_one_letter_code
_entity_poly.pdbx_strand_id
1 'polypeptide(L)'
;MRTILASFAACLFAAATASAQFQDCNGNGIDDALEIAGNPSIDCNGNGIPDDCECVWDNGDPPTDIDDVDGLISHIGGGAMSTTGFDALRAADDVFLPPGFLHRIMAFRGLMINNSWPGARRARLEIFHDCNGVPEIEPFFTSTNFEVLSETPRADGNYLVWYRFDLCDEQLWLDGGKSYWFSLIGETDRVTDDLSSWAVTPPDSEALIMRVPNQAAGMKIAHNTYDWDPWDPFCTGCPGCIKMVFKLDGYSCQILFDNGRPDTSVPLPPLLPGLKSGPYGAINWRSRDDFVVRNCQERKVCIIDAWVWANCHPGHGFIEIYTDNPCPPGALGEPYAGFLYQLPIDQVVDLGVSFFDGGDELKLYCIRVIEPIVQQGTLPPGPLCLDPGRTYWISAGATLSGSFATKSLFAFSERCCPRGEIPCDFQINRPQTRRQSAPATGWLPSAAPNLRDLAFRIAVEPLPPGSGASSSVAAEPSCRADLDFDGVYGVSDIFMFLSEWFAAACP
;
A
#
# COMPACT_ATOMS: atom_id res chain seq x y z
N MET A 1 16.89 10.82 -44.89
CA MET A 1 17.64 9.63 -44.43
C MET A 1 18.81 10.06 -43.57
N ARG A 2 18.57 10.31 -42.28
CA ARG A 2 19.56 10.31 -41.20
C ARG A 2 18.82 9.81 -39.97
N THR A 3 19.21 8.62 -39.55
CA THR A 3 18.63 7.81 -38.48
C THR A 3 18.94 8.48 -37.15
N ILE A 4 17.90 8.84 -36.38
CA ILE A 4 18.03 9.18 -34.96
C ILE A 4 17.88 7.85 -34.22
N LEU A 5 19.02 7.27 -33.81
CA LEU A 5 19.06 6.24 -32.79
C LEU A 5 18.82 6.94 -31.44
N ALA A 6 17.61 6.80 -30.91
CA ALA A 6 17.34 7.13 -29.50
C ALA A 6 17.85 5.97 -28.64
N SER A 7 18.69 6.30 -27.65
CA SER A 7 19.12 5.38 -26.60
C SER A 7 17.89 4.79 -25.90
N PHE A 8 17.63 3.52 -26.15
CA PHE A 8 16.90 2.66 -25.22
C PHE A 8 17.93 2.20 -24.18
N ALA A 9 17.89 2.80 -22.98
CA ALA A 9 18.48 2.16 -21.82
C ALA A 9 17.58 0.95 -21.53
N ALA A 10 18.08 -0.23 -21.84
CA ALA A 10 17.41 -1.47 -21.56
C ALA A 10 17.68 -1.83 -20.09
N CYS A 11 16.66 -2.36 -19.41
CA CYS A 11 16.81 -3.21 -18.25
C CYS A 11 17.64 -4.43 -18.70
N LEU A 12 18.97 -4.29 -18.67
CA LEU A 12 19.86 -5.39 -18.90
C LEU A 12 19.67 -6.29 -17.67
N PHE A 13 19.02 -7.44 -17.88
CA PHE A 13 19.26 -8.59 -17.03
C PHE A 13 20.77 -8.76 -16.95
N ALA A 14 21.35 -8.43 -15.81
CA ALA A 14 22.62 -8.98 -15.43
C ALA A 14 22.38 -10.49 -15.35
N ALA A 15 22.64 -11.20 -16.44
CA ALA A 15 23.07 -12.58 -16.35
C ALA A 15 24.44 -12.56 -15.68
N ALA A 16 24.44 -12.27 -14.37
CA ALA A 16 25.54 -12.57 -13.51
C ALA A 16 25.80 -14.06 -13.73
N THR A 17 27.04 -14.42 -14.01
CA THR A 17 27.51 -15.78 -13.86
C THR A 17 27.26 -16.16 -12.40
N ALA A 18 26.09 -16.74 -12.13
CA ALA A 18 25.69 -17.15 -10.80
C ALA A 18 26.67 -18.25 -10.37
N SER A 19 27.62 -17.88 -9.52
CA SER A 19 27.85 -18.76 -8.37
C SER A 19 26.48 -18.87 -7.72
N ALA A 20 25.84 -20.03 -7.76
CA ALA A 20 24.70 -20.32 -6.92
C ALA A 20 25.21 -20.22 -5.47
N GLN A 21 25.16 -18.99 -4.93
CA GLN A 21 25.24 -18.79 -3.50
C GLN A 21 23.95 -19.39 -2.99
N PHE A 22 24.09 -20.38 -2.11
CA PHE A 22 22.96 -20.90 -1.35
C PHE A 22 22.37 -19.72 -0.58
N GLN A 23 21.21 -19.25 -1.00
CA GLN A 23 20.49 -18.17 -0.35
C GLN A 23 19.30 -18.80 0.34
N ASP A 24 19.23 -18.65 1.66
CA ASP A 24 18.23 -19.25 2.53
C ASP A 24 17.91 -18.20 3.58
N CYS A 25 17.07 -17.25 3.19
CA CYS A 25 16.80 -16.07 4.00
C CYS A 25 15.95 -16.39 5.23
N ASN A 26 15.12 -17.44 5.15
CA ASN A 26 14.24 -17.89 6.23
C ASN A 26 14.90 -18.98 7.13
N GLY A 27 16.10 -19.43 6.79
CA GLY A 27 16.90 -20.37 7.58
C GLY A 27 16.37 -21.81 7.60
N ASN A 28 15.50 -22.20 6.67
CA ASN A 28 14.85 -23.51 6.68
C ASN A 28 15.71 -24.65 6.08
N GLY A 29 16.88 -24.32 5.54
CA GLY A 29 17.83 -25.26 4.95
C GLY A 29 17.55 -25.59 3.48
N ILE A 30 16.62 -24.88 2.83
CA ILE A 30 16.31 -24.97 1.40
C ILE A 30 16.72 -23.64 0.75
N ASP A 31 17.25 -23.71 -0.47
CA ASP A 31 17.62 -22.51 -1.23
C ASP A 31 16.35 -21.80 -1.71
N ASP A 32 16.28 -20.48 -1.49
CA ASP A 32 15.15 -19.61 -1.83
C ASP A 32 14.66 -19.86 -3.27
N ALA A 33 15.57 -19.97 -4.24
CA ALA A 33 15.19 -20.19 -5.64
C ALA A 33 14.60 -21.59 -5.88
N LEU A 34 15.03 -22.60 -5.11
CA LEU A 34 14.43 -23.94 -5.13
C LEU A 34 13.06 -23.96 -4.45
N GLU A 35 12.90 -23.21 -3.36
CA GLU A 35 11.61 -23.05 -2.69
C GLU A 35 10.59 -22.42 -3.64
N ILE A 36 10.94 -21.29 -4.25
CA ILE A 36 10.07 -20.57 -5.19
C ILE A 36 9.77 -21.43 -6.43
N ALA A 37 10.75 -22.16 -6.95
CA ALA A 37 10.51 -23.07 -8.07
C ALA A 37 9.56 -24.23 -7.71
N GLY A 38 9.58 -24.68 -6.45
CA GLY A 38 8.69 -25.72 -5.91
C GLY A 38 7.30 -25.20 -5.56
N ASN A 39 7.22 -23.96 -5.09
CA ASN A 39 5.98 -23.28 -4.76
C ASN A 39 6.04 -21.78 -5.12
N PRO A 40 5.70 -21.39 -6.36
CA PRO A 40 5.76 -19.99 -6.78
C PRO A 40 4.85 -19.04 -6.01
N SER A 41 3.89 -19.55 -5.22
CA SER A 41 3.00 -18.70 -4.43
C SER A 41 3.68 -18.06 -3.21
N ILE A 42 4.91 -18.46 -2.87
CA ILE A 42 5.66 -17.88 -1.76
C ILE A 42 6.47 -16.64 -2.17
N ASP A 43 6.46 -16.26 -3.44
CA ASP A 43 7.10 -15.05 -3.98
C ASP A 43 6.05 -14.35 -4.86
N CYS A 44 5.12 -13.67 -4.20
CA CYS A 44 3.92 -13.18 -4.87
C CYS A 44 4.19 -12.02 -5.83
N ASN A 45 5.25 -11.24 -5.56
CA ASN A 45 5.69 -10.11 -6.38
C ASN A 45 6.69 -10.54 -7.48
N GLY A 46 7.15 -11.80 -7.46
CA GLY A 46 8.04 -12.39 -8.44
C GLY A 46 9.44 -11.79 -8.44
N ASN A 47 9.90 -11.26 -7.31
CA ASN A 47 11.21 -10.61 -7.18
C ASN A 47 12.35 -11.63 -6.95
N GLY A 48 12.03 -12.91 -6.75
CA GLY A 48 12.98 -13.98 -6.48
C GLY A 48 13.36 -14.14 -5.01
N ILE A 49 12.65 -13.47 -4.10
CA ILE A 49 12.81 -13.53 -2.64
C ILE A 49 11.50 -14.06 -2.06
N PRO A 50 11.51 -15.10 -1.20
CA PRO A 50 10.30 -15.54 -0.54
C PRO A 50 9.67 -14.44 0.33
N ASP A 51 8.35 -14.30 0.28
CA ASP A 51 7.56 -13.32 1.02
C ASP A 51 7.86 -13.36 2.53
N ASP A 52 8.11 -14.53 3.13
CA ASP A 52 8.47 -14.66 4.56
C ASP A 52 9.78 -13.95 4.94
N CYS A 53 10.62 -13.65 3.96
CA CYS A 53 11.88 -12.93 4.11
C CYS A 53 11.73 -11.42 3.85
N GLU A 54 10.58 -10.99 3.35
CA GLU A 54 10.24 -9.59 3.15
C GLU A 54 9.33 -9.15 4.30
N CYS A 55 9.76 -8.18 5.11
CA CYS A 55 9.00 -7.74 6.26
C CYS A 55 8.96 -6.22 6.36
N VAL A 56 7.76 -5.66 6.50
CA VAL A 56 7.56 -4.22 6.73
C VAL A 56 7.37 -3.87 8.20
N TRP A 57 7.08 -4.87 9.04
CA TRP A 57 6.88 -4.66 10.47
C TRP A 57 7.03 -5.94 11.30
N ASP A 58 7.78 -5.89 12.39
CA ASP A 58 7.79 -6.92 13.43
C ASP A 58 7.59 -6.29 14.80
N ASN A 59 6.54 -6.75 15.47
CA ASN A 59 6.14 -6.21 16.75
C ASN A 59 6.86 -6.87 17.94
N GLY A 60 7.83 -7.76 17.67
CA GLY A 60 8.69 -8.41 18.64
C GLY A 60 8.35 -9.89 18.84
N ASP A 61 9.33 -10.62 19.36
CA ASP A 61 9.24 -12.05 19.62
C ASP A 61 8.69 -12.35 21.04
N PRO A 62 8.06 -13.53 21.25
CA PRO A 62 7.63 -13.95 22.57
C PRO A 62 8.83 -14.23 23.50
N PRO A 63 8.62 -14.34 24.83
CA PRO A 63 9.61 -14.90 25.75
C PRO A 63 10.24 -16.21 25.22
N THR A 64 11.54 -16.39 25.47
CA THR A 64 12.27 -17.59 25.02
C THR A 64 11.80 -18.86 25.73
N ASP A 65 11.37 -18.74 26.99
CA ASP A 65 10.67 -19.81 27.67
C ASP A 65 9.19 -19.74 27.26
N ILE A 66 8.75 -20.79 26.56
CA ILE A 66 7.38 -20.90 26.05
C ILE A 66 6.33 -20.88 27.17
N ASP A 67 6.68 -21.35 28.36
CA ASP A 67 5.75 -21.37 29.49
C ASP A 67 5.61 -20.00 30.16
N ASP A 68 6.53 -19.07 29.93
CA ASP A 68 6.49 -17.67 30.40
C ASP A 68 5.69 -16.75 29.45
N VAL A 69 5.18 -17.26 28.34
CA VAL A 69 4.40 -16.46 27.38
C VAL A 69 3.03 -16.13 27.95
N ASP A 70 2.81 -14.87 28.30
CA ASP A 70 1.51 -14.34 28.68
C ASP A 70 0.65 -14.00 27.45
N GLY A 71 -0.63 -13.72 27.66
CA GLY A 71 -1.50 -13.28 26.57
C GLY A 71 -2.71 -12.46 26.98
N LEU A 72 -3.23 -11.71 26.01
CA LEU A 72 -4.45 -10.90 26.15
C LEU A 72 -5.60 -11.58 25.39
N ILE A 73 -6.73 -11.79 26.07
CA ILE A 73 -7.88 -12.50 25.47
C ILE A 73 -8.37 -11.76 24.22
N SER A 74 -8.42 -12.50 23.11
CA SER A 74 -8.97 -12.06 21.82
C SER A 74 -9.67 -13.25 21.18
N HIS A 75 -10.98 -13.35 21.40
CA HIS A 75 -11.76 -14.54 21.13
C HIS A 75 -13.24 -14.23 20.86
N ILE A 76 -13.82 -14.93 19.89
CA ILE A 76 -15.24 -14.87 19.53
C ILE A 76 -15.87 -16.24 19.79
N GLY A 77 -16.87 -16.27 20.68
CA GLY A 77 -17.58 -17.50 21.04
C GLY A 77 -17.03 -18.20 22.29
N GLY A 78 -17.51 -19.41 22.51
CA GLY A 78 -17.02 -20.33 23.54
C GLY A 78 -16.95 -19.77 24.97
N GLY A 79 -15.80 -19.99 25.62
CA GLY A 79 -15.53 -19.68 27.03
C GLY A 79 -15.47 -18.18 27.37
N ALA A 80 -15.48 -17.29 26.36
CA ALA A 80 -15.53 -15.84 26.56
C ALA A 80 -16.77 -15.44 27.40
N MET A 81 -17.87 -16.19 27.23
CA MET A 81 -19.16 -15.98 27.89
C MET A 81 -19.14 -16.19 29.41
N SER A 82 -18.20 -16.98 29.96
CA SER A 82 -18.27 -17.41 31.37
C SER A 82 -17.43 -16.56 32.34
N THR A 83 -16.43 -15.82 31.86
CA THR A 83 -15.49 -15.08 32.73
C THR A 83 -15.83 -13.60 32.87
N THR A 84 -16.51 -12.99 31.89
CA THR A 84 -16.72 -11.53 31.83
C THR A 84 -18.17 -11.08 31.56
N GLY A 85 -19.06 -12.00 31.15
CA GLY A 85 -20.44 -11.68 30.80
C GLY A 85 -20.66 -11.18 29.36
N PHE A 86 -19.64 -11.29 28.49
CA PHE A 86 -19.67 -10.91 27.07
C PHE A 86 -19.51 -12.12 26.15
N ASP A 87 -20.02 -12.05 24.91
CA ASP A 87 -19.97 -13.17 23.96
C ASP A 87 -18.71 -13.18 23.08
N ALA A 88 -17.94 -12.09 23.13
CA ALA A 88 -16.68 -11.92 22.43
C ALA A 88 -15.81 -10.86 23.11
N LEU A 89 -14.50 -11.01 22.96
CA LEU A 89 -13.50 -9.98 23.25
C LEU A 89 -12.59 -9.90 22.03
N ARG A 90 -12.25 -8.71 21.57
CA ARG A 90 -11.19 -8.51 20.58
C ARG A 90 -10.17 -7.57 21.14
N ALA A 91 -8.90 -7.88 20.91
CA ALA A 91 -7.79 -7.04 21.28
C ALA A 91 -7.05 -6.63 20.01
N ALA A 92 -6.53 -5.40 19.99
CA ALA A 92 -5.81 -4.86 18.85
C ALA A 92 -4.55 -4.12 19.30
N ASP A 93 -3.50 -4.21 18.49
CA ASP A 93 -2.25 -3.47 18.65
C ASP A 93 -1.93 -2.68 17.37
N ASP A 94 -1.25 -1.55 17.51
CA ASP A 94 -0.98 -0.66 16.40
C ASP A 94 0.30 -1.00 15.64
N VAL A 95 0.44 -0.40 14.47
CA VAL A 95 1.61 -0.39 13.60
C VAL A 95 1.76 1.01 13.04
N PHE A 96 2.96 1.59 13.09
CA PHE A 96 3.27 2.90 12.50
C PHE A 96 4.20 2.70 11.32
N LEU A 97 3.66 2.84 10.12
CA LEU A 97 4.43 2.65 8.90
C LEU A 97 5.18 3.94 8.53
N PRO A 98 6.47 3.87 8.16
CA PRO A 98 7.27 5.06 7.85
C PRO A 98 6.64 5.94 6.75
N PRO A 99 6.61 7.28 6.91
CA PRO A 99 6.13 8.21 5.88
C PRO A 99 7.03 8.23 4.65
N GLY A 100 6.48 8.62 3.51
CA GLY A 100 7.22 8.65 2.23
C GLY A 100 7.18 7.33 1.47
N PHE A 101 6.52 6.30 2.01
CA PHE A 101 6.40 4.98 1.41
C PHE A 101 4.94 4.55 1.31
N LEU A 102 4.67 3.66 0.36
CA LEU A 102 3.50 2.81 0.29
C LEU A 102 3.92 1.38 0.63
N HIS A 103 3.23 0.78 1.57
CA HIS A 103 3.59 -0.53 2.10
C HIS A 103 2.64 -1.56 1.57
N ARG A 104 3.19 -2.55 0.87
CA ARG A 104 2.47 -3.72 0.42
C ARG A 104 2.47 -4.75 1.55
N ILE A 105 1.29 -5.19 1.98
CA ILE A 105 1.17 -6.30 2.93
C ILE A 105 0.81 -7.55 2.16
N MET A 106 1.66 -8.57 2.24
CA MET A 106 1.56 -9.84 1.52
C MET A 106 1.13 -10.97 2.46
N ALA A 107 1.56 -10.93 3.72
CA ALA A 107 1.03 -11.81 4.75
C ALA A 107 1.01 -11.15 6.12
N PHE A 108 0.16 -11.68 7.00
CA PHE A 108 0.17 -11.39 8.42
C PHE A 108 0.48 -12.67 9.19
N ARG A 109 1.42 -12.62 10.13
CA ARG A 109 1.74 -13.73 11.03
C ARG A 109 1.52 -13.29 12.46
N GLY A 110 0.77 -14.06 13.24
CA GLY A 110 0.52 -13.72 14.65
C GLY A 110 0.46 -14.95 15.54
N LEU A 111 0.91 -14.78 16.78
CA LEU A 111 1.01 -15.86 17.76
C LEU A 111 -0.11 -15.79 18.78
N MET A 112 -0.81 -16.91 19.00
CA MET A 112 -1.83 -17.02 20.04
C MET A 112 -1.55 -18.18 20.99
N ILE A 113 -1.96 -17.99 22.24
CA ILE A 113 -2.19 -19.04 23.22
C ILE A 113 -3.61 -19.56 23.00
N ASN A 114 -3.75 -20.85 22.76
CA ASN A 114 -5.01 -21.48 22.39
C ASN A 114 -5.21 -22.80 23.12
N ASN A 115 -6.40 -23.01 23.71
CA ASN A 115 -6.77 -24.27 24.35
C ASN A 115 -7.86 -25.05 23.60
N SER A 116 -8.29 -24.55 22.43
CA SER A 116 -9.20 -25.24 21.53
C SER A 116 -8.60 -26.54 21.04
N TRP A 117 -9.49 -27.50 20.73
CA TRP A 117 -9.10 -28.75 20.07
C TRP A 117 -8.42 -28.45 18.72
N PRO A 118 -7.26 -29.06 18.39
CA PRO A 118 -6.46 -28.69 17.22
C PRO A 118 -7.24 -28.59 15.89
N GLY A 119 -8.11 -29.54 15.56
CA GLY A 119 -8.87 -29.48 14.31
C GLY A 119 -10.09 -28.55 14.32
N ALA A 120 -10.34 -27.84 15.43
CA ALA A 120 -11.39 -26.82 15.55
C ALA A 120 -10.81 -25.40 15.69
N ARG A 121 -9.48 -25.25 15.71
CA ARG A 121 -8.81 -23.95 15.78
C ARG A 121 -9.15 -23.13 14.56
N ARG A 122 -9.69 -21.93 14.79
CA ARG A 122 -9.95 -20.94 13.75
C ARG A 122 -9.46 -19.58 14.19
N ALA A 123 -9.10 -18.76 13.21
CA ALA A 123 -8.67 -17.39 13.44
C ALA A 123 -9.33 -16.44 12.43
N ARG A 124 -9.47 -15.19 12.86
CA ARG A 124 -9.88 -14.05 12.06
C ARG A 124 -8.86 -12.94 12.26
N LEU A 125 -8.54 -12.25 11.17
CA LEU A 125 -7.78 -11.01 11.16
C LEU A 125 -8.72 -9.85 10.84
N GLU A 126 -8.72 -8.81 11.67
CA GLU A 126 -9.40 -7.53 11.41
C GLU A 126 -8.37 -6.40 11.43
N ILE A 127 -8.45 -5.46 10.47
CA ILE A 127 -7.55 -4.30 10.36
C ILE A 127 -8.37 -3.01 10.34
N PHE A 128 -7.91 -2.02 11.09
CA PHE A 128 -8.63 -0.77 11.32
C PHE A 128 -7.74 0.44 10.99
N HIS A 129 -8.39 1.51 10.55
CA HIS A 129 -7.76 2.83 10.54
C HIS A 129 -7.60 3.34 11.97
N ASP A 130 -6.58 4.17 12.18
CA ASP A 130 -6.42 4.90 13.44
C ASP A 130 -7.31 6.15 13.46
N CYS A 131 -8.24 6.24 14.42
CA CYS A 131 -9.20 7.35 14.50
C CYS A 131 -8.70 8.53 15.36
N ASN A 132 -7.80 8.27 16.32
CA ASN A 132 -7.12 9.26 17.19
C ASN A 132 -6.15 8.55 18.18
N GLY A 133 -5.65 7.37 17.82
CA GLY A 133 -4.98 6.47 18.74
C GLY A 133 -5.78 5.34 19.31
N VAL A 134 -6.96 5.14 18.78
CA VAL A 134 -7.76 3.95 19.01
C VAL A 134 -8.23 3.47 17.63
N PRO A 135 -8.46 2.17 17.48
CA PRO A 135 -9.01 1.65 16.24
C PRO A 135 -10.39 2.25 15.96
N GLU A 136 -10.75 2.39 14.69
CA GLU A 136 -12.15 2.59 14.32
C GLU A 136 -13.03 1.43 14.82
N ILE A 137 -14.35 1.66 14.93
CA ILE A 137 -15.29 0.62 15.40
C ILE A 137 -15.38 -0.52 14.38
N GLU A 138 -15.50 -0.16 13.11
CA GLU A 138 -15.61 -1.11 12.01
C GLU A 138 -14.24 -1.30 11.34
N PRO A 139 -13.83 -2.55 11.09
CA PRO A 139 -12.62 -2.81 10.32
C PRO A 139 -12.83 -2.42 8.86
N PHE A 140 -11.81 -1.85 8.23
CA PHE A 140 -11.83 -1.64 6.78
C PHE A 140 -11.42 -2.90 6.02
N PHE A 141 -10.82 -3.88 6.71
CA PHE A 141 -10.42 -5.17 6.16
C PHE A 141 -10.65 -6.30 7.17
N THR A 142 -11.18 -7.43 6.70
CA THR A 142 -11.35 -8.66 7.48
C THR A 142 -10.98 -9.86 6.64
N SER A 143 -10.20 -10.78 7.19
CA SER A 143 -9.93 -12.09 6.60
C SER A 143 -10.16 -13.21 7.59
N THR A 144 -10.67 -14.34 7.10
CA THR A 144 -10.78 -15.62 7.81
C THR A 144 -10.02 -16.73 7.09
N ASN A 145 -9.25 -16.38 6.05
CA ASN A 145 -8.40 -17.31 5.33
C ASN A 145 -7.06 -17.40 6.05
N PHE A 146 -6.90 -18.44 6.87
CA PHE A 146 -5.72 -18.62 7.69
C PHE A 146 -5.12 -20.01 7.47
N GLU A 147 -3.83 -20.12 7.76
CA GLU A 147 -3.12 -21.36 7.94
C GLU A 147 -2.47 -21.40 9.33
N VAL A 148 -2.26 -22.60 9.85
CA VAL A 148 -1.53 -22.83 11.09
C VAL A 148 -0.10 -23.23 10.73
N LEU A 149 0.87 -22.36 11.02
CA LEU A 149 2.28 -22.59 10.70
C LEU A 149 2.92 -23.58 11.68
N SER A 150 2.64 -23.42 12.97
CA SER A 150 3.16 -24.31 14.00
C SER A 150 2.28 -24.35 15.24
N GLU A 151 2.37 -25.46 15.97
CA GLU A 151 1.65 -25.69 17.22
C GLU A 151 2.61 -26.29 18.24
N THR A 152 2.83 -25.59 19.36
CA THR A 152 3.73 -26.05 20.41
C THR A 152 2.96 -26.22 21.72
N PRO A 153 2.91 -27.43 22.31
CA PRO A 153 2.22 -27.66 23.57
C PRO A 153 2.97 -26.99 24.73
N ARG A 154 2.21 -26.46 25.68
CA ARG A 154 2.69 -25.83 26.92
C ARG A 154 2.46 -26.72 28.13
N ALA A 155 3.18 -26.46 29.23
CA ALA A 155 3.03 -27.21 30.47
C ALA A 155 1.66 -27.04 31.14
N ASP A 156 0.98 -25.92 30.87
CA ASP A 156 -0.34 -25.58 31.40
C ASP A 156 -1.51 -26.24 30.64
N GLY A 157 -1.22 -27.00 29.58
CA GLY A 157 -2.21 -27.66 28.73
C GLY A 157 -2.73 -26.80 27.57
N ASN A 158 -2.27 -25.55 27.45
CA ASN A 158 -2.50 -24.71 26.29
C ASN A 158 -1.50 -25.02 25.17
N TYR A 159 -1.71 -24.41 24.01
CA TYR A 159 -0.79 -24.46 22.88
C TYR A 159 -0.41 -23.05 22.46
N LEU A 160 0.85 -22.85 22.09
CA LEU A 160 1.23 -21.73 21.24
C LEU A 160 0.96 -22.09 19.78
N VAL A 161 0.24 -21.22 19.09
CA VAL A 161 -0.19 -21.43 17.70
C VAL A 161 0.17 -20.20 16.88
N TRP A 162 1.03 -20.40 15.87
CA TRP A 162 1.30 -19.38 14.87
C TRP A 162 0.25 -19.48 13.77
N TYR A 163 -0.51 -18.40 13.59
CA TYR A 163 -1.41 -18.23 12.47
C TYR A 163 -0.73 -17.40 11.40
N ARG A 164 -0.92 -17.77 10.13
CA ARG A 164 -0.61 -16.93 8.98
C ARG A 164 -1.87 -16.67 8.16
N PHE A 165 -2.00 -15.44 7.70
CA PHE A 165 -3.00 -15.03 6.72
C PHE A 165 -2.24 -14.62 5.47
N ASP A 166 -2.46 -15.36 4.38
CA ASP A 166 -1.98 -14.97 3.05
C ASP A 166 -2.88 -13.86 2.52
N LEU A 167 -2.28 -12.73 2.15
CA LEU A 167 -2.92 -11.49 1.72
C LEU A 167 -2.48 -11.07 0.30
N CYS A 168 -1.86 -11.99 -0.45
CA CYS A 168 -1.31 -11.69 -1.78
C CYS A 168 -2.41 -11.27 -2.78
N ASP A 169 -3.54 -11.98 -2.78
CA ASP A 169 -4.65 -11.73 -3.72
C ASP A 169 -5.51 -10.52 -3.32
N GLU A 170 -5.50 -10.17 -2.05
CA GLU A 170 -6.27 -9.10 -1.40
C GLU A 170 -5.80 -7.71 -1.83
N GLN A 171 -4.57 -7.68 -2.34
CA GLN A 171 -3.88 -6.51 -2.76
C GLN A 171 -3.82 -5.36 -1.73
N LEU A 172 -3.53 -5.71 -0.47
CA LEU A 172 -3.55 -4.76 0.64
C LEU A 172 -2.35 -3.79 0.60
N TRP A 173 -2.65 -2.50 0.38
CA TRP A 173 -1.66 -1.42 0.41
C TRP A 173 -2.00 -0.42 1.50
N LEU A 174 -1.02 -0.11 2.34
CA LEU A 174 -1.13 0.83 3.45
C LEU A 174 -0.27 2.07 3.21
N ASP A 175 -0.79 3.25 3.54
CA ASP A 175 -0.04 4.50 3.40
C ASP A 175 0.95 4.64 4.56
N GLY A 176 2.20 4.96 4.24
CA GLY A 176 3.18 5.42 5.22
C GLY A 176 2.78 6.73 5.90
N GLY A 177 3.29 6.96 7.10
CA GLY A 177 2.99 8.13 7.93
C GLY A 177 1.66 8.03 8.67
N LYS A 178 1.03 6.85 8.65
CA LYS A 178 -0.20 6.53 9.37
C LYS A 178 0.01 5.37 10.32
N SER A 179 -0.82 5.34 11.35
CA SER A 179 -0.99 4.17 12.20
C SER A 179 -2.17 3.32 11.73
N TYR A 180 -2.03 2.01 11.86
CA TYR A 180 -3.08 1.02 11.60
C TYR A 180 -3.16 0.08 12.79
N TRP A 181 -4.34 -0.44 13.08
CA TRP A 181 -4.54 -1.40 14.16
C TRP A 181 -4.85 -2.77 13.59
N PHE A 182 -4.20 -3.80 14.13
CA PHE A 182 -4.41 -5.19 13.76
C PHE A 182 -5.03 -5.94 14.93
N SER A 183 -6.03 -6.78 14.64
CA SER A 183 -6.75 -7.60 15.61
C SER A 183 -6.78 -9.05 15.16
N LEU A 184 -5.97 -9.90 15.78
CA LEU A 184 -6.01 -11.35 15.62
C LEU A 184 -6.97 -11.94 16.66
N ILE A 185 -7.98 -12.66 16.20
CA ILE A 185 -9.09 -13.13 17.02
C ILE A 185 -9.26 -14.63 16.80
N GLY A 186 -9.29 -15.41 17.88
CA GLY A 186 -9.65 -16.82 17.80
C GLY A 186 -11.16 -17.02 17.65
N GLU A 187 -11.57 -17.96 16.82
CA GLU A 187 -12.98 -18.33 16.64
C GLU A 187 -13.23 -19.80 16.94
N THR A 188 -14.39 -20.11 17.52
CA THR A 188 -14.77 -21.49 17.87
C THR A 188 -16.21 -21.80 17.53
N ASP A 189 -16.60 -23.06 17.72
CA ASP A 189 -17.94 -23.56 17.41
C ASP A 189 -19.03 -23.05 18.38
N ARG A 190 -18.64 -22.27 19.40
CA ARG A 190 -19.51 -21.65 20.41
C ARG A 190 -20.22 -22.62 21.35
N VAL A 191 -19.75 -23.85 21.46
CA VAL A 191 -20.31 -24.87 22.36
C VAL A 191 -19.29 -25.31 23.42
N THR A 192 -18.02 -25.00 23.20
CA THR A 192 -16.89 -25.37 24.05
C THR A 192 -16.43 -24.18 24.91
N ASP A 193 -15.87 -24.43 26.10
CA ASP A 193 -15.33 -23.39 26.99
C ASP A 193 -13.90 -22.96 26.60
N ASP A 194 -13.57 -23.07 25.32
CA ASP A 194 -12.25 -22.75 24.82
C ASP A 194 -12.04 -21.23 24.68
N LEU A 195 -10.77 -20.83 24.67
CA LEU A 195 -10.28 -19.48 24.69
C LEU A 195 -9.01 -19.36 23.86
N SER A 196 -8.87 -18.20 23.24
CA SER A 196 -7.69 -17.79 22.52
C SER A 196 -7.25 -16.45 23.08
N SER A 197 -5.96 -16.35 23.37
CA SER A 197 -5.34 -15.11 23.84
C SER A 197 -4.18 -14.79 22.93
N TRP A 198 -4.07 -13.54 22.51
CA TRP A 198 -2.94 -13.07 21.73
C TRP A 198 -1.69 -13.12 22.61
N ALA A 199 -0.64 -13.81 22.16
CA ALA A 199 0.63 -13.85 22.87
C ALA A 199 1.26 -12.46 22.91
N VAL A 200 1.98 -12.18 24.00
CA VAL A 200 2.61 -10.88 24.22
C VAL A 200 4.11 -10.98 24.40
N THR A 201 4.79 -9.87 24.10
CA THR A 201 6.24 -9.71 24.25
C THR A 201 6.63 -9.52 25.73
N PRO A 202 7.90 -9.78 26.09
CA PRO A 202 8.41 -9.50 27.43
C PRO A 202 8.28 -8.00 27.81
N PRO A 203 7.95 -7.69 29.09
CA PRO A 203 7.69 -6.32 29.56
C PRO A 203 8.94 -5.41 29.62
N ASP A 204 10.14 -5.98 29.51
CA ASP A 204 11.44 -5.29 29.49
C ASP A 204 12.00 -5.08 28.07
N SER A 205 11.25 -5.44 27.03
CA SER A 205 11.59 -5.05 25.66
C SER A 205 11.48 -3.52 25.56
N GLU A 206 12.61 -2.80 25.52
CA GLU A 206 12.72 -1.33 25.54
C GLU A 206 12.07 -0.59 24.34
N ALA A 207 11.15 -1.21 23.63
CA ALA A 207 10.62 -0.71 22.38
C ALA A 207 9.10 -0.59 22.40
N LEU A 208 8.50 0.15 23.34
CA LEU A 208 7.21 0.80 23.04
C LEU A 208 7.46 1.87 21.98
N ILE A 209 7.49 1.45 20.73
CA ILE A 209 7.56 2.37 19.59
C ILE A 209 6.20 3.07 19.41
N MET A 210 5.13 2.60 20.07
CA MET A 210 3.74 3.00 19.80
C MET A 210 2.80 2.95 21.02
N ARG A 211 1.48 2.99 20.77
CA ARG A 211 0.44 3.11 21.81
C ARG A 211 0.23 1.78 22.54
N VAL A 212 -0.53 1.83 23.62
CA VAL A 212 -0.91 0.60 24.34
C VAL A 212 -1.99 -0.15 23.56
N PRO A 213 -1.99 -1.49 23.59
CA PRO A 213 -3.06 -2.26 22.97
C PRO A 213 -4.44 -1.88 23.53
N ASN A 214 -5.44 -1.93 22.67
CA ASN A 214 -6.83 -1.67 23.01
C ASN A 214 -7.63 -2.98 23.01
N GLN A 215 -8.68 -3.04 23.83
CA GLN A 215 -9.62 -4.16 23.85
C GLN A 215 -11.05 -3.64 23.71
N ALA A 216 -11.91 -4.42 23.06
CA ALA A 216 -13.33 -4.17 22.97
C ALA A 216 -14.12 -5.45 23.29
N ALA A 217 -15.17 -5.31 24.10
CA ALA A 217 -16.11 -6.38 24.38
C ALA A 217 -17.23 -6.40 23.34
N GLY A 218 -17.72 -7.59 23.00
CA GLY A 218 -18.77 -7.79 22.01
C GLY A 218 -19.95 -8.54 22.59
N MET A 219 -21.15 -7.98 22.46
CA MET A 219 -22.40 -8.66 22.74
C MET A 219 -22.99 -9.24 21.47
N LYS A 220 -23.37 -10.51 21.47
CA LYS A 220 -23.89 -11.16 20.27
C LYS A 220 -25.31 -10.70 19.98
N ILE A 221 -25.54 -10.16 18.78
CA ILE A 221 -26.86 -9.75 18.33
C ILE A 221 -27.42 -10.65 17.22
N ALA A 222 -26.56 -11.35 16.47
CA ALA A 222 -26.97 -12.34 15.47
C ALA A 222 -25.89 -13.43 15.26
N HIS A 223 -26.11 -14.33 14.30
CA HIS A 223 -25.12 -15.34 13.95
C HIS A 223 -23.87 -14.67 13.34
N ASN A 224 -22.72 -14.79 14.01
CA ASN A 224 -21.46 -14.13 13.62
C ASN A 224 -21.51 -12.60 13.61
N THR A 225 -22.47 -11.99 14.32
CA THR A 225 -22.59 -10.53 14.41
C THR A 225 -22.63 -10.09 15.86
N TYR A 226 -21.80 -9.10 16.17
CA TYR A 226 -21.56 -8.60 17.50
C TYR A 226 -21.77 -7.09 17.49
N ASP A 227 -22.44 -6.59 18.52
CA ASP A 227 -22.44 -5.19 18.88
C ASP A 227 -21.23 -4.97 19.79
N TRP A 228 -20.26 -4.20 19.29
CA TRP A 228 -18.99 -3.98 19.98
C TRP A 228 -19.07 -2.72 20.85
N ASP A 229 -18.68 -2.87 22.10
CA ASP A 229 -18.41 -1.73 22.98
C ASP A 229 -17.24 -0.90 22.40
N PRO A 230 -17.16 0.39 22.78
CA PRO A 230 -16.01 1.22 22.43
C PRO A 230 -14.69 0.60 22.89
N TRP A 231 -13.63 0.86 22.13
CA TRP A 231 -12.26 0.45 22.50
C TRP A 231 -11.82 1.09 23.81
N ASP A 232 -11.26 0.27 24.71
CA ASP A 232 -10.68 0.69 25.98
C ASP A 232 -9.18 0.32 26.04
N PRO A 233 -8.28 1.24 26.42
CA PRO A 233 -6.86 0.94 26.59
C PRO A 233 -6.63 -0.06 27.72
N PHE A 234 -6.05 -1.22 27.41
CA PHE A 234 -5.92 -2.31 28.38
C PHE A 234 -4.92 -2.01 29.52
N CYS A 235 -3.89 -1.19 29.28
CA CYS A 235 -2.78 -0.97 30.23
C CYS A 235 -2.74 0.43 30.88
N THR A 236 -3.86 0.95 31.39
CA THR A 236 -3.83 2.20 32.19
C THR A 236 -3.41 1.95 33.65
N GLY A 237 -2.11 1.74 33.90
CA GLY A 237 -1.53 1.83 35.25
C GLY A 237 -0.69 0.66 35.79
N CYS A 238 -0.29 -0.31 34.96
CA CYS A 238 0.64 -1.38 35.37
C CYS A 238 2.10 -1.09 34.94
N PRO A 239 3.11 -1.53 35.71
CA PRO A 239 4.51 -1.45 35.31
C PRO A 239 4.79 -2.52 34.23
N GLY A 240 4.65 -2.13 32.96
CA GLY A 240 4.91 -2.97 31.80
C GLY A 240 3.75 -2.90 30.82
N CYS A 241 3.84 -2.02 29.82
CA CYS A 241 2.94 -2.11 28.67
C CYS A 241 3.50 -3.22 27.77
N ILE A 242 2.65 -4.19 27.46
CA ILE A 242 3.00 -5.37 26.67
C ILE A 242 2.60 -5.14 25.21
N LYS A 243 3.37 -5.68 24.26
CA LYS A 243 3.01 -5.69 22.83
C LYS A 243 2.51 -7.05 22.41
N MET A 244 1.66 -7.08 21.39
CA MET A 244 1.21 -8.33 20.78
C MET A 244 2.26 -8.88 19.82
N VAL A 245 2.51 -10.19 19.87
CA VAL A 245 3.47 -10.85 18.98
C VAL A 245 2.84 -11.04 17.60
N PHE A 246 3.31 -10.28 16.61
CA PHE A 246 2.94 -10.43 15.20
C PHE A 246 3.98 -9.80 14.26
N LYS A 247 3.96 -10.23 13.00
CA LYS A 247 4.79 -9.73 11.89
C LYS A 247 3.93 -9.46 10.66
N LEU A 248 4.33 -8.45 9.88
CA LEU A 248 3.73 -8.10 8.60
C LEU A 248 4.75 -8.34 7.50
N ASP A 249 4.50 -9.38 6.72
CA ASP A 249 5.35 -9.74 5.59
C ASP A 249 4.92 -8.91 4.38
N GLY A 250 5.88 -8.34 3.66
CA GLY A 250 5.62 -7.29 2.70
C GLY A 250 6.86 -6.51 2.29
N TYR A 251 6.65 -5.56 1.38
CA TYR A 251 7.70 -4.64 0.94
C TYR A 251 7.18 -3.19 0.88
N SER A 252 8.11 -2.24 0.86
CA SER A 252 7.81 -0.80 0.83
C SER A 252 8.24 -0.18 -0.49
N CYS A 253 7.36 0.58 -1.12
CA CYS A 253 7.68 1.38 -2.30
C CYS A 253 7.76 2.86 -1.96
N GLN A 254 8.90 3.47 -2.31
CA GLN A 254 9.15 4.89 -2.09
C GLN A 254 8.23 5.74 -2.98
N ILE A 255 7.56 6.72 -2.40
CA ILE A 255 6.76 7.68 -3.15
C ILE A 255 7.72 8.60 -3.92
N LEU A 256 7.80 8.41 -5.24
CA LEU A 256 8.61 9.26 -6.13
C LEU A 256 8.00 10.65 -6.28
N PHE A 257 6.68 10.68 -6.43
CA PHE A 257 5.93 11.90 -6.67
C PHE A 257 4.51 11.77 -6.11
N ASP A 258 4.07 12.77 -5.37
CA ASP A 258 2.70 12.90 -4.88
C ASP A 258 2.26 14.34 -5.12
N ASN A 259 1.31 14.51 -6.04
CA ASN A 259 0.79 15.81 -6.44
C ASN A 259 -0.31 16.34 -5.50
N GLY A 260 -0.51 15.66 -4.37
CA GLY A 260 -1.54 15.94 -3.39
C GLY A 260 -2.80 15.09 -3.60
N ARG A 261 -3.57 15.00 -2.51
CA ARG A 261 -4.87 14.33 -2.46
C ARG A 261 -5.90 15.06 -3.32
N PRO A 262 -6.96 14.38 -3.79
CA PRO A 262 -8.00 15.02 -4.58
C PRO A 262 -8.77 16.06 -3.76
N ASP A 263 -9.09 17.19 -4.39
CA ASP A 263 -9.93 18.23 -3.80
C ASP A 263 -11.35 17.73 -3.57
N THR A 264 -11.65 17.52 -2.30
CA THR A 264 -12.99 17.11 -1.84
C THR A 264 -13.91 18.31 -1.61
N SER A 265 -13.40 19.55 -1.69
CA SER A 265 -14.23 20.75 -1.62
C SER A 265 -15.03 20.90 -2.92
N VAL A 266 -16.23 20.33 -2.92
CA VAL A 266 -17.11 20.29 -4.09
C VAL A 266 -17.46 21.72 -4.54
N PRO A 267 -17.02 22.16 -5.73
CA PRO A 267 -17.25 23.53 -6.17
C PRO A 267 -18.70 23.74 -6.59
N LEU A 268 -19.18 24.99 -6.49
CA LEU A 268 -20.49 25.35 -7.03
C LEU A 268 -20.43 25.37 -8.57
N PRO A 269 -21.43 24.81 -9.28
CA PRO A 269 -21.55 24.93 -10.73
C PRO A 269 -21.50 26.40 -11.18
N PRO A 270 -20.82 26.74 -12.30
CA PRO A 270 -20.36 25.85 -13.37
C PRO A 270 -18.92 25.34 -13.24
N LEU A 271 -18.27 25.50 -12.08
CA LEU A 271 -16.91 25.02 -11.88
C LEU A 271 -16.90 23.49 -11.71
N LEU A 272 -15.95 22.83 -12.37
CA LEU A 272 -15.76 21.38 -12.25
C LEU A 272 -14.68 21.06 -11.22
N PRO A 273 -14.79 19.94 -10.48
CA PRO A 273 -13.78 19.47 -9.52
C PRO A 273 -12.57 18.79 -10.20
N GLY A 274 -12.48 18.84 -11.52
CA GLY A 274 -11.38 18.26 -12.30
C GLY A 274 -11.36 18.77 -13.74
N LEU A 275 -10.34 18.36 -14.49
CA LEU A 275 -10.27 18.54 -15.94
C LEU A 275 -10.94 17.37 -16.65
N LYS A 276 -11.62 17.63 -17.77
CA LYS A 276 -12.25 16.57 -18.56
C LYS A 276 -11.19 15.58 -19.05
N SER A 277 -11.37 14.31 -18.74
CA SER A 277 -10.46 13.24 -19.11
C SER A 277 -11.22 11.93 -19.26
N GLY A 278 -11.38 11.47 -20.50
CA GLY A 278 -12.37 10.46 -20.87
C GLY A 278 -13.60 11.07 -21.54
N PRO A 279 -14.72 10.32 -21.60
CA PRO A 279 -15.99 10.82 -22.12
C PRO A 279 -16.50 11.99 -21.31
N TYR A 280 -17.01 13.00 -21.99
CA TYR A 280 -17.83 14.04 -21.37
C TYR A 280 -18.89 14.48 -22.38
N GLY A 281 -20.03 13.80 -22.37
CA GLY A 281 -21.01 13.90 -23.44
C GLY A 281 -20.57 13.14 -24.70
N ALA A 282 -20.80 13.72 -25.87
CA ALA A 282 -20.39 13.15 -27.16
C ALA A 282 -18.90 13.36 -27.52
N ILE A 283 -18.10 13.92 -26.61
CA ILE A 283 -16.72 14.30 -26.88
C ILE A 283 -15.81 13.59 -25.88
N ASN A 284 -14.75 12.97 -26.39
CA ASN A 284 -13.67 12.44 -25.57
C ASN A 284 -12.56 13.48 -25.37
N TRP A 285 -12.10 13.54 -24.13
CA TRP A 285 -11.04 14.42 -23.69
C TRP A 285 -9.88 13.59 -23.12
N ARG A 286 -8.73 14.24 -23.03
CA ARG A 286 -7.64 13.84 -22.14
C ARG A 286 -7.20 15.07 -21.39
N SER A 287 -6.88 14.90 -20.12
CA SER A 287 -6.07 15.87 -19.39
C SER A 287 -4.87 15.18 -18.78
N ARG A 288 -3.75 15.89 -18.74
CA ARG A 288 -2.51 15.36 -18.19
C ARG A 288 -1.81 16.40 -17.35
N ASP A 289 -0.97 15.92 -16.44
CA ASP A 289 -0.10 16.74 -15.61
C ASP A 289 1.29 16.12 -15.54
N ASP A 290 2.30 16.90 -15.18
CA ASP A 290 3.70 16.46 -15.28
C ASP A 290 4.33 16.08 -13.94
N PHE A 291 5.35 15.22 -14.00
CA PHE A 291 6.21 14.87 -12.88
C PHE A 291 7.63 14.63 -13.38
N VAL A 292 8.60 14.78 -12.49
CA VAL A 292 10.03 14.70 -12.81
C VAL A 292 10.68 13.55 -12.04
N VAL A 293 11.43 12.72 -12.77
CA VAL A 293 12.28 11.68 -12.19
C VAL A 293 13.64 12.29 -11.87
N ARG A 294 13.87 12.66 -10.60
CA ARG A 294 15.05 13.45 -10.19
C ARG A 294 16.32 12.62 -9.99
N ASN A 295 16.20 11.33 -9.70
CA ASN A 295 17.34 10.49 -9.34
C ASN A 295 18.15 10.10 -10.58
N CYS A 296 19.45 9.78 -10.39
CA CYS A 296 20.36 9.40 -11.47
C CYS A 296 20.28 7.91 -11.88
N GLN A 297 19.33 7.18 -11.33
CA GLN A 297 19.09 5.77 -11.63
C GLN A 297 17.67 5.57 -12.15
N GLU A 298 17.50 4.55 -12.97
CA GLU A 298 16.19 4.09 -13.44
C GLU A 298 15.31 3.71 -12.23
N ARG A 299 14.02 4.04 -12.30
CA ARG A 299 13.07 3.75 -11.22
C ARG A 299 12.00 2.75 -11.69
N LYS A 300 11.96 1.57 -11.08
CA LYS A 300 10.89 0.58 -11.31
C LYS A 300 9.62 1.01 -10.57
N VAL A 301 8.50 1.12 -11.29
CA VAL A 301 7.21 1.57 -10.75
C VAL A 301 6.52 0.42 -10.02
N CYS A 302 6.15 0.63 -8.76
CA CYS A 302 5.33 -0.30 -8.00
C CYS A 302 3.84 0.01 -8.12
N ILE A 303 3.48 1.30 -8.09
CA ILE A 303 2.09 1.70 -7.94
C ILE A 303 1.87 3.09 -8.51
N ILE A 304 0.73 3.25 -9.17
CA ILE A 304 0.24 4.54 -9.63
C ILE A 304 -1.19 4.70 -9.15
N ASP A 305 -1.42 5.71 -8.32
CA ASP A 305 -2.74 6.16 -7.92
C ASP A 305 -3.11 7.41 -8.71
N ALA A 306 -4.31 7.44 -9.26
CA ALA A 306 -4.87 8.65 -9.85
C ALA A 306 -6.34 8.80 -9.45
N TRP A 307 -6.76 10.03 -9.17
CA TRP A 307 -8.11 10.28 -8.71
C TRP A 307 -8.98 10.83 -9.83
N VAL A 308 -10.14 10.19 -10.04
CA VAL A 308 -11.04 10.50 -11.15
C VAL A 308 -12.46 10.68 -10.65
N TRP A 309 -13.13 11.73 -11.14
CA TRP A 309 -14.58 11.86 -10.99
C TRP A 309 -15.25 11.13 -12.15
N ALA A 310 -16.20 10.25 -11.87
CA ALA A 310 -16.95 9.55 -12.90
C ALA A 310 -18.38 9.27 -12.46
N ASN A 311 -19.32 9.31 -13.41
CA ASN A 311 -20.71 8.89 -13.18
C ASN A 311 -20.97 7.42 -13.52
N CYS A 312 -19.89 6.67 -13.76
CA CYS A 312 -19.87 5.24 -13.97
C CYS A 312 -18.66 4.67 -13.23
N HIS A 313 -18.77 3.44 -12.73
CA HIS A 313 -17.64 2.76 -12.10
C HIS A 313 -16.46 2.62 -13.09
N PRO A 314 -15.28 3.18 -12.80
CA PRO A 314 -14.17 3.28 -13.76
C PRO A 314 -13.30 2.02 -13.84
N GLY A 315 -13.86 0.81 -13.73
CA GLY A 315 -13.12 -0.45 -13.88
C GLY A 315 -12.49 -0.65 -15.26
N HIS A 316 -13.06 -0.01 -16.29
CA HIS A 316 -12.44 0.11 -17.62
C HIS A 316 -11.76 1.46 -17.82
N GLY A 317 -11.22 2.07 -16.77
CA GLY A 317 -10.50 3.34 -16.86
C GLY A 317 -9.18 3.23 -17.64
N PHE A 318 -8.41 4.31 -17.62
CA PHE A 318 -7.07 4.34 -18.19
C PHE A 318 -6.15 5.18 -17.30
N ILE A 319 -4.89 4.75 -17.22
CA ILE A 319 -3.76 5.61 -16.91
C ILE A 319 -2.81 5.58 -18.11
N GLU A 320 -2.42 6.75 -18.59
CA GLU A 320 -1.54 6.91 -19.75
C GLU A 320 -0.31 7.73 -19.34
N ILE A 321 0.89 7.19 -19.57
CA ILE A 321 2.17 7.89 -19.37
C ILE A 321 2.64 8.41 -20.73
N TYR A 322 3.13 9.64 -20.77
CA TYR A 322 3.69 10.30 -21.94
C TYR A 322 5.08 10.80 -21.59
N THR A 323 5.99 10.80 -22.57
CA THR A 323 7.26 11.53 -22.42
C THR A 323 7.02 13.02 -22.60
N ASP A 324 7.93 13.82 -22.06
CA ASP A 324 8.01 15.21 -22.49
C ASP A 324 8.29 15.29 -23.99
N ASN A 325 7.58 16.19 -24.68
CA ASN A 325 7.81 16.47 -26.09
C ASN A 325 8.48 17.84 -26.13
N PRO A 326 9.67 18.00 -26.75
CA PRO A 326 10.39 19.27 -26.71
C PRO A 326 9.50 20.42 -27.20
N CYS A 327 9.29 21.42 -26.34
CA CYS A 327 8.68 22.68 -26.74
C CYS A 327 9.49 23.38 -27.87
N PRO A 328 8.85 24.17 -28.75
CA PRO A 328 7.59 24.86 -28.51
C PRO A 328 6.37 24.38 -29.33
N PRO A 329 5.16 24.71 -28.85
CA PRO A 329 3.88 24.42 -29.50
C PRO A 329 3.71 25.32 -30.73
N GLY A 330 3.87 24.78 -31.93
CA GLY A 330 3.83 25.59 -33.15
C GLY A 330 3.16 24.97 -34.38
N ALA A 331 3.14 23.65 -34.54
CA ALA A 331 2.57 23.05 -35.74
C ALA A 331 1.22 22.40 -35.44
N LEU A 332 0.16 23.03 -35.92
CA LEU A 332 -1.06 22.34 -36.36
C LEU A 332 -0.62 21.26 -37.36
N GLY A 333 -0.29 20.06 -36.86
CA GLY A 333 0.31 18.99 -37.66
C GLY A 333 1.38 18.15 -36.97
N GLU A 334 1.76 18.41 -35.72
CA GLU A 334 2.62 17.47 -34.96
C GLU A 334 1.96 16.07 -34.94
N PRO A 335 2.67 15.02 -35.36
CA PRO A 335 2.14 13.67 -35.34
C PRO A 335 1.78 13.35 -33.90
N TYR A 336 0.56 12.83 -33.70
CA TYR A 336 0.05 12.27 -32.47
C TYR A 336 1.19 11.69 -31.61
N ALA A 337 1.66 12.44 -30.61
CA ALA A 337 2.43 11.83 -29.55
C ALA A 337 1.45 10.92 -28.82
N GLY A 338 1.42 9.66 -29.25
CA GLY A 338 0.75 8.59 -28.55
C GLY A 338 1.26 8.54 -27.11
N PHE A 339 0.49 7.91 -26.23
CA PHE A 339 1.03 7.56 -24.93
C PHE A 339 2.28 6.69 -25.13
N LEU A 340 3.26 6.85 -24.24
CA LEU A 340 4.37 5.91 -24.13
C LEU A 340 3.85 4.58 -23.60
N TYR A 341 3.00 4.64 -22.56
CA TYR A 341 2.35 3.49 -21.96
C TYR A 341 0.88 3.80 -21.69
N GLN A 342 -0.01 2.83 -21.96
CA GLN A 342 -1.39 2.83 -21.50
C GLN A 342 -1.55 1.62 -20.60
N LEU A 343 -1.93 1.89 -19.35
CA LEU A 343 -1.95 0.91 -18.28
C LEU A 343 -3.40 0.53 -17.97
N PRO A 344 -3.73 -0.78 -17.87
CA PRO A 344 -5.01 -1.24 -17.36
C PRO A 344 -5.13 -0.88 -15.88
N ILE A 345 -6.36 -0.79 -15.38
CA ILE A 345 -6.65 -0.48 -13.97
C ILE A 345 -6.81 -1.80 -13.21
N ASP A 346 -6.08 -1.93 -12.10
CA ASP A 346 -6.12 -3.13 -11.24
C ASP A 346 -7.15 -2.98 -10.12
N GLN A 347 -7.20 -1.80 -9.50
CA GLN A 347 -8.11 -1.52 -8.38
C GLN A 347 -8.85 -0.19 -8.56
N VAL A 348 -10.12 -0.17 -8.13
CA VAL A 348 -10.96 1.03 -8.11
C VAL A 348 -11.60 1.17 -6.73
N VAL A 349 -11.28 2.26 -6.04
CA VAL A 349 -11.81 2.55 -4.69
C VAL A 349 -12.77 3.75 -4.78
N ASP A 350 -14.04 3.56 -4.40
CA ASP A 350 -15.01 4.65 -4.23
C ASP A 350 -14.70 5.41 -2.94
N LEU A 351 -14.43 6.71 -3.02
CA LEU A 351 -14.11 7.54 -1.86
C LEU A 351 -15.34 8.11 -1.15
N GLY A 352 -16.56 7.77 -1.59
CA GLY A 352 -17.80 8.16 -0.94
C GLY A 352 -18.15 9.65 -1.10
N VAL A 353 -17.46 10.38 -1.98
CA VAL A 353 -17.72 11.80 -2.27
C VAL A 353 -18.40 11.93 -3.63
N SER A 354 -19.49 12.71 -3.67
CA SER A 354 -20.27 12.95 -4.89
C SER A 354 -20.30 14.43 -5.28
N PHE A 355 -20.28 14.68 -6.60
CA PHE A 355 -20.48 15.99 -7.24
C PHE A 355 -21.61 15.89 -8.26
N PHE A 356 -22.46 16.91 -8.36
CA PHE A 356 -23.57 16.95 -9.30
C PHE A 356 -23.32 17.96 -10.41
N ASP A 357 -23.33 17.49 -11.65
CA ASP A 357 -23.17 18.32 -12.85
C ASP A 357 -24.36 18.16 -13.79
N GLY A 358 -25.23 19.18 -13.84
CA GLY A 358 -26.39 19.17 -14.74
C GLY A 358 -27.39 18.05 -14.46
N GLY A 359 -27.43 17.54 -13.23
CA GLY A 359 -28.30 16.43 -12.80
C GLY A 359 -27.62 15.06 -12.80
N ASP A 360 -26.41 14.92 -13.37
CA ASP A 360 -25.62 13.70 -13.29
C ASP A 360 -24.78 13.69 -12.00
N GLU A 361 -24.85 12.59 -11.24
CA GLU A 361 -23.96 12.35 -10.10
C GLU A 361 -22.63 11.78 -10.58
N LEU A 362 -21.54 12.47 -10.31
CA LEU A 362 -20.17 11.97 -10.46
C LEU A 362 -19.64 11.63 -9.06
N LYS A 363 -19.17 10.39 -8.89
CA LYS A 363 -18.49 9.95 -7.69
C LYS A 363 -16.97 10.07 -7.87
N LEU A 364 -16.27 10.34 -6.77
CA LEU A 364 -14.82 10.37 -6.73
C LEU A 364 -14.26 8.96 -6.50
N TYR A 365 -13.41 8.51 -7.40
CA TYR A 365 -12.71 7.23 -7.32
C TYR A 365 -11.20 7.44 -7.25
N CYS A 366 -10.50 6.60 -6.48
CA CYS A 366 -9.09 6.30 -6.73
C CYS A 366 -9.02 5.14 -7.71
N ILE A 367 -8.38 5.33 -8.87
CA ILE A 367 -8.00 4.25 -9.76
C ILE A 367 -6.52 3.96 -9.59
N ARG A 368 -6.18 2.68 -9.47
CA ARG A 368 -4.86 2.21 -9.09
C ARG A 368 -4.33 1.20 -10.09
N VAL A 369 -3.06 1.35 -10.40
CA VAL A 369 -2.27 0.38 -11.17
C VAL A 369 -1.17 -0.15 -10.27
N ILE A 370 -1.03 -1.47 -10.20
CA ILE A 370 -0.09 -2.20 -9.34
C ILE A 370 0.91 -2.93 -10.23
N GLU A 371 2.19 -2.78 -9.90
CA GLU A 371 3.34 -3.43 -10.53
C GLU A 371 3.22 -3.53 -12.06
N PRO A 372 3.01 -2.40 -12.76
CA PRO A 372 2.62 -2.42 -14.16
C PRO A 372 3.66 -3.13 -15.04
N ILE A 373 3.22 -4.17 -15.74
CA ILE A 373 4.00 -4.86 -16.77
C ILE A 373 3.71 -4.25 -18.14
N VAL A 374 4.77 -3.78 -18.82
CA VAL A 374 4.70 -3.12 -20.12
C VAL A 374 5.56 -3.81 -21.18
N GLN A 375 5.09 -3.79 -22.42
CA GLN A 375 5.84 -4.28 -23.58
C GLN A 375 6.92 -3.25 -23.96
N GLN A 376 8.20 -3.62 -23.89
CA GLN A 376 9.32 -2.73 -24.21
C GLN A 376 9.88 -3.03 -25.61
N GLY A 377 9.21 -2.52 -26.64
CA GLY A 377 9.61 -2.76 -28.03
C GLY A 377 9.56 -4.25 -28.39
N THR A 378 10.71 -4.83 -28.75
CA THR A 378 10.84 -6.26 -29.08
C THR A 378 11.22 -7.15 -27.90
N LEU A 379 11.50 -6.58 -26.73
CA LEU A 379 11.80 -7.36 -25.52
C LEU A 379 10.52 -8.02 -24.97
N PRO A 380 10.63 -9.12 -24.20
CA PRO A 380 9.50 -9.63 -23.43
C PRO A 380 8.87 -8.52 -22.56
N PRO A 381 7.57 -8.63 -22.22
CA PRO A 381 6.96 -7.76 -21.24
C PRO A 381 7.75 -7.78 -19.94
N GLY A 382 7.97 -6.61 -19.36
CA GLY A 382 8.70 -6.43 -18.10
C GLY A 382 8.12 -5.26 -17.31
N PRO A 383 8.63 -5.01 -16.10
CA PRO A 383 8.14 -3.92 -15.27
C PRO A 383 8.29 -2.56 -15.95
N LEU A 384 7.38 -1.63 -15.63
CA LEU A 384 7.46 -0.25 -16.05
C LEU A 384 8.61 0.45 -15.33
N CYS A 385 9.61 0.86 -16.09
CA CYS A 385 10.73 1.63 -15.60
C CYS A 385 10.69 3.07 -16.11
N LEU A 386 11.07 4.02 -15.25
CA LEU A 386 11.17 5.44 -15.56
C LEU A 386 12.65 5.85 -15.66
N ASP A 387 13.01 6.47 -16.78
CA ASP A 387 14.38 6.91 -17.03
C ASP A 387 14.76 8.07 -16.10
N PRO A 388 16.02 8.12 -15.60
CA PRO A 388 16.51 9.21 -14.77
C PRO A 388 16.58 10.54 -15.53
N GLY A 389 16.36 11.64 -14.81
CA GLY A 389 16.49 13.00 -15.35
C GLY A 389 15.45 13.37 -16.41
N ARG A 390 14.33 12.65 -16.48
CA ARG A 390 13.25 12.91 -17.44
C ARG A 390 12.01 13.48 -16.78
N THR A 391 11.33 14.32 -17.54
CA THR A 391 9.95 14.73 -17.26
C THR A 391 9.00 13.81 -18.02
N TYR A 392 7.99 13.34 -17.30
CA TYR A 392 6.89 12.56 -17.85
C TYR A 392 5.58 13.30 -17.60
N TRP A 393 4.56 12.97 -18.38
CA TRP A 393 3.21 13.43 -18.14
C TRP A 393 2.28 12.23 -17.92
N ILE A 394 1.35 12.35 -16.99
CA ILE A 394 0.36 11.33 -16.68
C ILE A 394 -1.04 11.83 -17.00
N SER A 395 -1.84 10.99 -17.64
CA SER A 395 -3.27 11.21 -17.87
C SER A 395 -4.07 10.08 -17.27
N ALA A 396 -5.16 10.41 -16.57
CA ALA A 396 -6.06 9.42 -15.97
C ALA A 396 -7.51 9.77 -16.28
N GLY A 397 -8.37 8.75 -16.38
CA GLY A 397 -9.80 8.94 -16.62
C GLY A 397 -10.57 7.63 -16.81
N ALA A 398 -11.88 7.72 -16.96
CA ALA A 398 -12.73 6.58 -17.33
C ALA A 398 -12.87 6.49 -18.86
N THR A 399 -13.13 5.29 -19.40
CA THR A 399 -13.42 5.12 -20.83
C THR A 399 -14.91 5.14 -21.14
N LEU A 400 -15.25 5.11 -22.44
CA LEU A 400 -16.61 5.09 -22.95
C LEU A 400 -17.33 3.79 -22.56
N SER A 401 -18.43 3.89 -21.83
CA SER A 401 -19.39 2.79 -21.64
C SER A 401 -20.39 2.63 -22.80
N GLY A 402 -20.26 3.44 -23.86
CA GLY A 402 -21.21 3.49 -24.99
C GLY A 402 -22.41 4.41 -24.79
N SER A 403 -22.52 5.08 -23.63
CA SER A 403 -23.54 6.09 -23.36
C SER A 403 -23.01 7.51 -23.59
N PHE A 404 -23.84 8.38 -24.17
CA PHE A 404 -23.56 9.83 -24.26
C PHE A 404 -23.73 10.55 -22.93
N ALA A 405 -24.28 9.89 -21.90
CA ALA A 405 -24.37 10.44 -20.56
C ALA A 405 -23.06 10.27 -19.77
N THR A 406 -22.13 9.43 -20.24
CA THR A 406 -20.89 9.15 -19.50
C THR A 406 -20.03 10.41 -19.38
N LYS A 407 -19.61 10.68 -18.14
CA LYS A 407 -18.77 11.82 -17.78
C LYS A 407 -17.60 11.34 -16.94
N SER A 408 -16.40 11.81 -17.29
CA SER A 408 -15.19 11.58 -16.51
C SER A 408 -14.29 12.80 -16.48
N LEU A 409 -13.75 13.08 -15.29
CA LEU A 409 -12.80 14.14 -15.03
C LEU A 409 -11.58 13.57 -14.29
N PHE A 410 -10.38 14.04 -14.61
CA PHE A 410 -9.20 13.87 -13.78
C PHE A 410 -9.28 14.91 -12.65
N ALA A 411 -9.36 14.46 -11.40
CA ALA A 411 -9.59 15.31 -10.24
C ALA A 411 -8.44 16.32 -10.05
N PHE A 412 -8.79 17.54 -9.62
CA PHE A 412 -7.77 18.47 -9.13
C PHE A 412 -7.23 18.00 -7.79
N SER A 413 -5.96 18.28 -7.52
CA SER A 413 -5.41 18.17 -6.17
C SER A 413 -5.94 19.29 -5.26
N GLU A 414 -6.02 18.98 -3.97
CA GLU A 414 -6.24 19.97 -2.92
C GLU A 414 -5.16 21.03 -3.03
N ARG A 415 -5.57 22.31 -2.98
CA ARG A 415 -4.59 23.38 -2.88
C ARG A 415 -3.96 23.29 -1.51
N CYS A 416 -2.64 23.24 -1.44
CA CYS A 416 -1.87 23.39 -0.20
C CYS A 416 -2.19 24.71 0.55
N CYS A 417 -2.90 25.66 -0.08
CA CYS A 417 -3.39 26.87 0.56
C CYS A 417 -4.82 27.29 0.13
N PRO A 418 -5.61 27.86 1.06
CA PRO A 418 -6.80 28.63 0.73
C PRO A 418 -6.45 29.76 -0.26
N ARG A 419 -7.44 30.19 -1.05
CA ARG A 419 -7.27 31.30 -2.01
C ARG A 419 -6.62 32.53 -1.35
N GLY A 420 -5.33 32.76 -1.64
CA GLY A 420 -4.71 34.08 -1.51
C GLY A 420 -3.55 34.25 -0.53
N GLU A 421 -3.10 33.21 0.20
CA GLU A 421 -2.14 33.46 1.29
C GLU A 421 -0.73 32.87 1.12
N ILE A 422 -0.50 31.81 0.33
CA ILE A 422 0.85 31.33 0.01
C ILE A 422 0.82 30.68 -1.39
N PRO A 423 1.81 30.91 -2.28
CA PRO A 423 1.92 30.11 -3.51
C PRO A 423 2.09 28.64 -3.12
N CYS A 424 1.28 27.74 -3.66
CA CYS A 424 1.55 26.31 -3.54
C CYS A 424 2.96 26.06 -4.09
N ASP A 425 3.89 25.65 -3.23
CA ASP A 425 5.26 25.42 -3.63
C ASP A 425 5.29 24.23 -4.61
N PHE A 426 5.70 24.52 -5.85
CA PHE A 426 5.93 23.60 -6.99
C PHE A 426 4.73 23.15 -7.85
N GLN A 427 4.25 24.04 -8.72
CA GLN A 427 3.67 23.65 -10.01
C GLN A 427 4.80 23.60 -11.06
N ILE A 428 5.16 22.42 -11.56
CA ILE A 428 6.25 22.26 -12.54
C ILE A 428 5.83 22.85 -13.89
N ASN A 429 4.74 22.35 -14.46
CA ASN A 429 4.04 22.96 -15.58
C ASN A 429 2.54 23.05 -15.29
N ARG A 430 1.81 23.83 -16.11
CA ARG A 430 0.34 23.80 -16.04
C ARG A 430 -0.16 22.48 -16.62
N PRO A 431 -1.20 21.88 -16.03
CA PRO A 431 -1.82 20.71 -16.62
C PRO A 431 -2.36 21.06 -18.00
N GLN A 432 -2.36 20.06 -18.89
CA GLN A 432 -2.75 20.21 -20.27
C GLN A 432 -4.03 19.43 -20.55
N THR A 433 -4.81 19.91 -21.51
CA THR A 433 -5.98 19.17 -22.02
C THR A 433 -5.93 19.08 -23.54
N ARG A 434 -6.50 18.01 -24.07
CA ARG A 434 -6.77 17.87 -25.49
C ARG A 434 -8.13 17.25 -25.71
N ARG A 435 -8.77 17.64 -26.80
CA ARG A 435 -9.92 16.96 -27.35
C ARG A 435 -9.44 15.82 -28.25
N GLN A 436 -9.86 14.59 -27.97
CA GLN A 436 -9.50 13.41 -28.75
C GLN A 436 -10.45 13.19 -29.94
N SER A 437 -11.72 13.56 -29.81
CA SER A 437 -12.73 13.42 -30.88
C SER A 437 -12.72 14.60 -31.85
N ALA A 438 -13.04 14.38 -33.13
CA ALA A 438 -13.04 15.42 -34.17
C ALA A 438 -13.90 16.67 -33.81
N PRO A 439 -13.41 17.90 -34.03
CA PRO A 439 -12.03 18.24 -34.39
C PRO A 439 -11.09 17.99 -33.21
N ALA A 440 -10.13 17.08 -33.38
CA ALA A 440 -9.13 16.79 -32.36
C ALA A 440 -8.18 18.00 -32.24
N THR A 441 -7.73 18.27 -31.03
CA THR A 441 -6.78 19.35 -30.75
C THR A 441 -5.43 18.78 -30.34
N GLY A 442 -4.37 19.58 -30.50
CA GLY A 442 -3.13 19.35 -29.76
C GLY A 442 -3.34 19.50 -28.25
N TRP A 443 -2.27 19.25 -27.49
CA TRP A 443 -2.23 19.57 -26.07
C TRP A 443 -2.22 21.08 -25.88
N LEU A 444 -3.19 21.58 -25.13
CA LEU A 444 -3.33 22.99 -24.78
C LEU A 444 -3.22 23.12 -23.26
N PRO A 445 -2.46 24.11 -22.74
CA PRO A 445 -2.45 24.40 -21.31
C PRO A 445 -3.87 24.67 -20.80
N SER A 446 -4.16 24.24 -19.57
CA SER A 446 -5.44 24.53 -18.93
C SER A 446 -5.63 26.06 -18.81
N ALA A 447 -6.83 26.52 -19.14
CA ALA A 447 -7.20 27.91 -18.99
C ALA A 447 -7.61 28.21 -17.53
N ALA A 448 -7.35 29.44 -17.06
CA ALA A 448 -7.86 29.90 -15.77
C ALA A 448 -9.40 29.74 -15.70
N PRO A 449 -9.98 29.36 -14.54
CA PRO A 449 -9.36 29.27 -13.21
C PRO A 449 -8.66 27.94 -12.88
N ASN A 450 -8.52 27.03 -13.85
CA ASN A 450 -8.05 25.65 -13.67
C ASN A 450 -6.50 25.52 -13.59
N LEU A 451 -5.85 26.39 -12.81
CA LEU A 451 -4.40 26.36 -12.59
C LEU A 451 -3.96 25.37 -11.50
N ARG A 452 -4.87 24.48 -11.07
CA ARG A 452 -4.56 23.47 -10.06
C ARG A 452 -3.97 22.25 -10.73
N ASP A 453 -3.02 21.63 -10.06
CA ASP A 453 -2.44 20.37 -10.47
C ASP A 453 -3.48 19.24 -10.34
N LEU A 454 -3.24 18.13 -11.03
CA LEU A 454 -4.12 16.96 -11.02
C LEU A 454 -3.68 15.99 -9.94
N ALA A 455 -4.62 15.46 -9.17
CA ALA A 455 -4.30 14.57 -8.07
C ALA A 455 -3.83 13.22 -8.62
N PHE A 456 -2.56 12.89 -8.43
CA PHE A 456 -1.99 11.56 -8.68
C PHE A 456 -0.76 11.34 -7.82
N ARG A 457 -0.39 10.07 -7.66
CA ARG A 457 0.77 9.64 -6.91
C ARG A 457 1.44 8.46 -7.61
N ILE A 458 2.76 8.45 -7.61
CA ILE A 458 3.59 7.39 -8.18
C ILE A 458 4.57 6.94 -7.11
N ALA A 459 4.56 5.64 -6.79
CA ALA A 459 5.58 5.03 -5.96
C ALA A 459 6.35 3.95 -6.75
N VAL A 460 7.61 3.81 -6.37
CA VAL A 460 8.65 3.08 -7.09
C VAL A 460 9.45 2.26 -6.09
N GLU A 461 10.19 1.28 -6.56
CA GLU A 461 11.09 0.53 -5.70
C GLU A 461 12.13 1.46 -5.06
N PRO A 462 12.49 1.22 -3.79
CA PRO A 462 13.59 1.91 -3.15
C PRO A 462 14.89 1.60 -3.90
N LEU A 463 15.83 2.54 -3.88
CA LEU A 463 17.14 2.27 -4.46
C LEU A 463 17.86 1.24 -3.57
N PRO A 464 18.55 0.25 -4.15
CA PRO A 464 19.38 -0.64 -3.35
C PRO A 464 20.46 0.19 -2.64
N PRO A 465 20.83 -0.16 -1.40
CA PRO A 465 21.86 0.54 -0.66
C PRO A 465 23.13 0.64 -1.51
N GLY A 466 23.70 1.85 -1.57
CA GLY A 466 24.80 2.15 -2.48
C GLY A 466 25.95 1.16 -2.29
N SER A 467 26.49 0.66 -3.41
CA SER A 467 27.62 -0.27 -3.45
C SER A 467 28.83 0.30 -2.71
N GLY A 468 28.91 0.00 -1.41
CA GLY A 468 29.85 0.57 -0.48
C GLY A 468 30.06 -0.38 0.69
N ALA A 469 30.96 -1.33 0.47
CA ALA A 469 31.46 -2.35 1.40
C ALA A 469 30.61 -3.63 1.52
N SER A 470 31.24 -4.74 1.13
CA SER A 470 30.87 -6.09 1.50
C SER A 470 30.92 -6.28 3.02
N SER A 471 29.88 -6.84 3.60
CA SER A 471 30.03 -7.74 4.74
C SER A 471 29.04 -8.89 4.62
N SER A 472 29.59 -10.04 4.25
CA SER A 472 29.03 -11.34 4.57
C SER A 472 28.71 -11.42 6.06
N VAL A 473 27.46 -11.67 6.43
CA VAL A 473 27.00 -12.75 7.33
C VAL A 473 25.48 -12.80 7.13
N ALA A 474 24.98 -13.95 6.70
CA ALA A 474 23.57 -14.29 6.80
C ALA A 474 23.18 -14.21 8.29
N ALA A 475 22.42 -13.17 8.62
CA ALA A 475 21.69 -13.05 9.85
C ALA A 475 20.26 -12.73 9.43
N GLU A 476 19.30 -13.47 9.99
CA GLU A 476 17.89 -13.19 9.83
C GLU A 476 17.66 -11.68 10.01
N PRO A 477 16.96 -10.99 9.10
CA PRO A 477 16.67 -9.59 9.29
C PRO A 477 15.80 -9.48 10.54
N SER A 478 16.38 -8.99 11.65
CA SER A 478 15.62 -8.63 12.84
C SER A 478 14.79 -7.41 12.44
N CYS A 479 13.50 -7.63 12.28
CA CYS A 479 12.55 -6.76 11.58
C CYS A 479 12.19 -5.48 12.37
N ARG A 480 13.19 -4.68 12.75
CA ARG A 480 13.00 -3.24 12.98
C ARG A 480 13.25 -2.51 11.67
N ALA A 481 12.65 -1.33 11.49
CA ALA A 481 12.81 -0.51 10.28
C ALA A 481 14.29 -0.20 10.00
N ASP A 482 14.90 -1.05 9.18
CA ASP A 482 16.25 -0.98 8.63
C ASP A 482 16.09 -0.41 7.21
N LEU A 483 16.35 0.89 7.08
CA LEU A 483 16.06 1.66 5.88
C LEU A 483 17.13 1.47 4.81
N ASP A 484 18.37 1.12 5.20
CA ASP A 484 19.46 0.80 4.28
C ASP A 484 19.69 -0.70 4.08
N PHE A 485 18.86 -1.56 4.69
CA PHE A 485 18.92 -3.02 4.56
C PHE A 485 20.31 -3.60 4.89
N ASP A 486 21.04 -2.96 5.80
CA ASP A 486 22.40 -3.37 6.19
C ASP A 486 22.42 -4.38 7.34
N GLY A 487 21.25 -4.71 7.89
CA GLY A 487 21.06 -5.62 9.01
C GLY A 487 21.39 -5.01 10.37
N VAL A 488 21.62 -3.70 10.47
CA VAL A 488 22.03 -2.97 11.68
C VAL A 488 21.13 -1.77 11.94
N TYR A 489 20.24 -1.91 12.93
CA TYR A 489 19.37 -0.81 13.38
C TYR A 489 20.18 0.31 14.08
N GLY A 490 20.13 1.53 13.55
CA GLY A 490 20.95 2.61 14.08
C GLY A 490 20.60 4.03 13.68
N VAL A 491 21.51 4.92 14.03
CA VAL A 491 21.44 6.35 13.71
C VAL A 491 21.65 6.59 12.20
N SER A 492 22.26 5.63 11.50
CA SER A 492 22.38 5.58 10.03
C SER A 492 21.01 5.60 9.37
N ASP A 493 20.07 4.74 9.79
CA ASP A 493 18.69 4.68 9.27
C ASP A 493 17.95 6.01 9.44
N ILE A 494 18.12 6.65 10.60
CA ILE A 494 17.54 7.95 10.91
C ILE A 494 18.13 9.02 9.99
N PHE A 495 19.44 8.98 9.73
CA PHE A 495 20.09 9.93 8.83
C PHE A 495 19.81 9.62 7.35
N MET A 496 19.61 8.37 6.96
CA MET A 496 19.10 7.97 5.64
C MET A 496 17.74 8.61 5.40
N PHE A 497 16.79 8.39 6.32
CA PHE A 497 15.47 9.04 6.31
C PHE A 497 15.56 10.57 6.17
N LEU A 498 16.42 11.22 6.96
CA LEU A 498 16.59 12.68 6.90
C LEU A 498 17.31 13.12 5.62
N SER A 499 18.28 12.37 5.13
CA SER A 499 19.05 12.71 3.94
C SER A 499 18.22 12.58 2.66
N GLU A 500 17.36 11.56 2.56
CA GLU A 500 16.42 11.46 1.44
C GLU A 500 15.39 12.58 1.46
N TRP A 501 14.96 13.00 2.64
CA TRP A 501 13.99 14.09 2.80
C TRP A 501 14.57 15.48 2.46
N PHE A 502 15.88 15.70 2.70
CA PHE A 502 16.49 17.03 2.59
C PHE A 502 17.56 17.17 1.49
N ALA A 503 18.16 16.10 0.96
CA ALA A 503 19.24 16.15 -0.02
C ALA A 503 18.73 16.07 -1.46
N ALA A 504 17.91 17.04 -1.86
CA ALA A 504 17.44 17.21 -3.25
C ALA A 504 18.50 17.80 -4.20
N ALA A 505 19.78 17.44 -4.05
CA ALA A 505 20.86 17.98 -4.88
C ALA A 505 21.74 16.87 -5.45
N CYS A 506 21.37 16.36 -6.63
CA CYS A 506 22.37 15.81 -7.55
C CYS A 506 23.01 16.98 -8.33
N PRO A 507 24.33 16.94 -8.61
CA PRO A 507 25.03 17.94 -9.42
C PRO A 507 24.54 18.01 -10.87
#